data_AF-A0A3E3K3M9-F1
#
_entry.id   AF-A0A3E3K3M9-F1
#
_cell.length_a   1.000
_cell.length_b   1.000
_cell.length_c   1.000
_cell.angle_alpha   90.00
_cell.angle_beta   90.00
_cell.angle_gamma   90.00
#
_symmetry.space_group_name_H-M   'P 1'
#
loop_
_entity.id
_entity.type
_entity.pdbx_description
1 polymer ?
#
loop_
_entity_poly.entity_id
_entity_poly.type
_entity_poly.pdbx_seq_one_letter_code
_entity_poly.pdbx_strand_id
1 'polypeptide(L)'
;MVLKHYIKKEKVRVFVTALCLGVIYLATHLCASILLNISNILFVMSAVYIVVGGTRYIRNVGLFKTFSYLAYKRRRHKLKGNEELRPMSLADYTVNVVMDERRQKPVAFPLCAGCTCAFLSAILNYVHFRMWP
;
A
#
# COMPACT_ATOMS: atom_id res chain seq x y z
N MET A 1 -23.71 -4.05 15.06
CA MET A 1 -23.57 -3.08 13.94
C MET A 1 -22.24 -2.33 13.91
N VAL A 2 -21.56 -2.11 15.05
CA VAL A 2 -20.30 -1.33 15.13
C VAL A 2 -19.12 -1.99 14.38
N LEU A 3 -18.99 -3.32 14.44
CA LEU A 3 -17.88 -4.06 13.81
C LEU A 3 -17.84 -3.93 12.28
N LYS A 4 -19.01 -3.98 11.61
CA LYS A 4 -19.14 -3.77 10.16
C LYS A 4 -18.69 -2.36 9.75
N HIS A 5 -18.91 -1.36 10.60
CA HIS A 5 -18.52 0.03 10.33
C HIS A 5 -17.00 0.23 10.47
N TYR A 6 -16.38 -0.42 11.46
CA TYR A 6 -14.92 -0.42 11.63
C TYR A 6 -14.19 -1.16 10.50
N ILE A 7 -14.70 -2.31 10.05
CA ILE A 7 -14.16 -3.05 8.89
C ILE A 7 -14.28 -2.24 7.59
N LYS A 8 -15.21 -1.29 7.50
CA LYS A 8 -15.32 -0.40 6.34
C LYS A 8 -14.16 0.61 6.29
N LYS A 9 -13.49 0.90 7.41
CA LYS A 9 -12.28 1.73 7.44
C LYS A 9 -11.11 0.95 6.85
N GLU A 10 -10.58 1.47 5.75
CA GLU A 10 -9.47 0.84 5.01
C GLU A 10 -8.25 0.55 5.89
N LYS A 11 -7.93 1.43 6.85
CA LYS A 11 -6.84 1.24 7.82
C LYS A 11 -7.02 -0.04 8.66
N VAL A 12 -8.25 -0.32 9.09
CA VAL A 12 -8.59 -1.49 9.91
C VAL A 12 -8.47 -2.76 9.07
N ARG A 13 -8.92 -2.75 7.81
CA ARG A 13 -8.76 -3.92 6.93
C ARG A 13 -7.30 -4.26 6.68
N VAL A 14 -6.45 -3.26 6.43
CA VAL A 14 -5.02 -3.47 6.22
C VAL A 14 -4.37 -4.04 7.47
N PHE A 15 -4.74 -3.53 8.65
CA PHE A 15 -4.25 -4.09 9.92
C PHE A 15 -4.71 -5.54 10.13
N VAL A 16 -5.99 -5.83 9.93
CA VAL A 16 -6.56 -7.18 10.11
C VAL A 16 -5.94 -8.19 9.13
N THR A 17 -5.75 -7.80 7.87
CA THR A 17 -5.10 -8.67 6.86
C THR A 17 -3.64 -8.93 7.22
N ALA A 18 -2.90 -7.92 7.65
CA ALA A 18 -1.52 -8.07 8.10
C ALA A 18 -1.43 -8.99 9.33
N LEU A 19 -2.36 -8.82 10.29
CA LEU A 19 -2.41 -9.64 11.50
C LEU A 19 -2.79 -11.10 11.20
N CYS A 20 -3.76 -11.35 10.32
CA CYS A 20 -4.09 -12.70 9.86
C CYS A 20 -2.89 -13.38 9.17
N LEU A 21 -2.17 -12.68 8.30
CA LEU A 21 -0.97 -13.23 7.65
C LEU A 21 0.13 -13.53 8.66
N GLY A 22 0.33 -12.66 9.66
CA GLY A 22 1.29 -12.89 10.75
C GLY A 22 0.93 -14.13 11.59
N VAL A 23 -0.35 -14.35 11.88
CA VAL A 23 -0.81 -15.53 12.62
C VAL A 23 -0.66 -16.81 11.79
N ILE A 24 -0.95 -16.79 10.49
CA ILE A 24 -0.74 -17.93 9.59
C ILE A 24 0.75 -18.29 9.54
N TYR A 25 1.62 -17.27 9.41
CA TYR A 25 3.06 -17.46 9.42
C TYR A 25 3.56 -18.06 10.74
N LEU A 26 3.02 -17.58 11.87
CA LEU A 26 3.29 -18.14 13.20
C LEU A 26 2.89 -19.62 13.30
N ALA A 27 1.73 -19.99 12.75
CA ALA A 27 1.24 -21.37 12.73
C ALA A 27 2.17 -22.31 11.94
N THR A 28 2.88 -21.81 10.92
CA THR A 28 3.87 -22.60 10.18
C THR A 28 5.22 -22.74 10.88
N HIS A 29 5.50 -21.94 11.92
CA HIS A 29 6.81 -21.87 12.62
C HIS A 29 6.67 -22.01 14.16
N LEU A 30 5.75 -22.87 14.60
CA LEU A 30 5.41 -23.11 16.02
C LEU A 30 6.59 -23.49 16.94
N CYS A 31 7.70 -24.02 16.42
CA CYS A 31 8.87 -24.44 17.20
C CYS A 31 9.95 -23.35 17.37
N ALA A 32 9.76 -22.14 16.84
CA ALA A 32 10.73 -21.06 17.01
C ALA A 32 10.62 -20.39 18.39
N SER A 33 11.74 -19.84 18.89
CA SER A 33 11.76 -19.05 20.14
C SER A 33 10.73 -17.92 20.07
N ILE A 34 10.16 -17.54 21.23
CA ILE A 34 9.17 -16.45 21.34
C ILE A 34 9.69 -15.16 20.67
N LEU A 35 10.98 -14.85 20.82
CA LEU A 35 11.63 -13.68 20.21
C LEU A 35 11.60 -13.73 18.67
N LEU A 36 11.90 -14.89 18.08
CA LEU A 36 11.83 -15.12 16.63
C LEU A 36 10.40 -14.99 16.12
N ASN A 37 9.44 -15.55 16.86
CA ASN A 37 8.02 -15.45 16.53
C ASN A 37 7.52 -14.01 16.51
N ILE A 38 7.89 -13.19 17.49
CA ILE A 38 7.54 -11.76 17.53
C ILE A 38 8.22 -11.02 16.37
N SER A 39 9.51 -11.29 16.12
CA SER A 39 10.25 -10.69 15.01
C SER A 39 9.60 -11.01 13.66
N ASN A 40 9.20 -12.25 13.46
CA ASN A 40 8.55 -12.73 12.24
C ASN A 40 7.19 -12.08 12.01
N ILE A 41 6.36 -11.93 13.06
CA ILE A 41 5.10 -11.20 12.96
C ILE A 41 5.36 -9.75 12.55
N LEU A 42 6.32 -9.07 13.19
CA LEU A 42 6.68 -7.69 12.85
C LEU A 42 7.20 -7.57 11.41
N PHE A 43 7.96 -8.56 10.93
CA PHE A 43 8.41 -8.63 9.54
C PHE A 43 7.22 -8.73 8.57
N VAL A 44 6.29 -9.66 8.80
CA VAL A 44 5.10 -9.82 7.95
C VAL A 44 4.22 -8.55 7.97
N MET A 45 4.02 -7.95 9.14
CA MET A 45 3.33 -6.68 9.26
C MET A 45 4.02 -5.58 8.44
N SER A 46 5.35 -5.50 8.51
CA SER A 46 6.14 -4.53 7.75
C SER A 46 5.96 -4.70 6.24
N ALA A 47 6.02 -5.93 5.74
CA ALA A 47 5.88 -6.23 4.33
C ALA A 47 4.51 -5.80 3.80
N VAL A 48 3.43 -6.09 4.53
CA VAL A 48 2.07 -5.67 4.14
C VAL A 48 1.95 -4.15 4.11
N TYR A 49 2.47 -3.46 5.12
CA TYR A 49 2.44 -2.00 5.17
C TYR A 49 3.26 -1.35 4.06
N ILE A 50 4.44 -1.89 3.73
CA ILE A 50 5.28 -1.42 2.63
C ILE A 50 4.59 -1.66 1.28
N VAL A 51 3.98 -2.82 1.05
CA VAL A 51 3.24 -3.11 -0.19
C VAL A 51 2.03 -2.18 -0.34
N VAL A 52 1.26 -1.95 0.74
CA VAL A 52 0.13 -1.02 0.72
C VAL A 52 0.59 0.43 0.51
N GLY A 53 1.68 0.84 1.16
CA GLY A 53 2.29 2.15 0.97
C GLY A 53 2.82 2.33 -0.44
N GLY A 54 3.57 1.36 -0.97
CA GLY A 54 4.14 1.36 -2.31
C GLY A 54 3.06 1.38 -3.40
N THR A 55 2.01 0.57 -3.29
CA THR A 55 0.88 0.61 -4.24
C THR A 55 0.16 1.95 -4.25
N ARG A 56 0.03 2.61 -3.08
CA ARG A 56 -0.51 3.97 -2.99
C ARG A 56 0.45 5.02 -3.54
N TYR A 57 1.75 4.88 -3.30
CA TYR A 57 2.78 5.75 -3.85
C TYR A 57 2.77 5.69 -5.38
N ILE A 58 2.83 4.48 -5.95
CA ILE A 58 2.77 4.26 -7.41
C ILE A 58 1.48 4.86 -8.01
N ARG A 59 0.36 4.75 -7.30
CA ARG A 59 -0.92 5.35 -7.70
C ARG A 59 -0.91 6.88 -7.61
N ASN A 60 -0.28 7.47 -6.59
CA ASN A 60 -0.22 8.93 -6.41
C ASN A 60 0.84 9.61 -7.32
N VAL A 61 1.98 8.96 -7.55
CA VAL A 61 3.12 9.58 -8.27
C VAL A 61 2.88 9.70 -9.76
N GLY A 62 2.31 8.70 -10.44
CA GLY A 62 1.83 8.95 -11.81
C GLY A 62 1.85 7.81 -12.83
N LEU A 63 2.22 6.58 -12.48
CA LEU A 63 2.10 5.48 -13.46
C LEU A 63 0.65 5.33 -13.95
N PHE A 64 -0.32 5.50 -13.07
CA PHE A 64 -1.74 5.56 -13.44
C PHE A 64 -2.13 6.85 -14.18
N LYS A 65 -1.42 7.98 -14.02
CA LYS A 65 -1.68 9.22 -14.79
C LYS A 65 -1.48 8.97 -16.28
N THR A 66 -0.36 8.34 -16.62
CA THR A 66 0.00 8.03 -18.01
C THR A 66 -0.97 7.02 -18.62
N PHE A 67 -1.32 5.95 -17.90
CA PHE A 67 -2.30 4.97 -18.37
C PHE A 67 -3.73 5.53 -18.47
N SER A 68 -4.18 6.34 -17.50
CA SER A 68 -5.50 7.00 -17.54
C SER A 68 -5.59 8.00 -18.68
N TYR A 69 -4.51 8.75 -18.95
CA TYR A 69 -4.46 9.63 -20.12
C TYR A 69 -4.46 8.85 -21.44
N LEU A 70 -3.71 7.75 -21.53
CA LEU A 70 -3.72 6.87 -22.70
C LEU A 70 -5.10 6.28 -22.95
N ALA A 71 -5.79 5.84 -21.89
CA ALA A 71 -7.17 5.33 -21.98
C ALA A 71 -8.16 6.43 -22.38
N TYR A 72 -8.03 7.65 -21.84
CA TYR A 72 -8.82 8.81 -22.23
C TYR A 72 -8.61 9.15 -23.72
N LYS A 73 -7.35 9.25 -24.16
CA LYS A 73 -6.98 9.50 -25.56
C LYS A 73 -7.57 8.44 -26.50
N ARG A 74 -7.53 7.16 -26.09
CA ARG A 74 -8.09 6.03 -26.86
C ARG A 74 -9.61 6.10 -26.97
N ARG A 75 -10.33 6.52 -25.91
CA ARG A 75 -11.80 6.72 -25.96
C ARG A 75 -12.18 7.94 -26.80
N ARG A 76 -11.45 9.04 -26.67
CA ARG A 76 -11.66 10.26 -27.47
C ARG A 76 -11.38 10.05 -28.96
N HIS A 77 -10.36 9.26 -29.32
CA HIS A 77 -10.11 8.87 -30.71
C HIS A 77 -11.22 8.00 -31.33
N LYS A 78 -12.02 7.29 -30.52
CA LYS A 78 -13.17 6.51 -31.00
C LYS A 78 -14.44 7.36 -31.17
N LEU A 79 -14.52 8.50 -30.49
CA LEU A 79 -15.62 9.48 -30.56
C LEU A 79 -15.43 10.52 -31.68
N LYS A 80 -14.50 10.27 -32.61
CA LYS A 80 -13.99 11.17 -33.65
C LYS A 80 -14.98 11.32 -34.81
N GLY A 81 -16.24 11.61 -34.45
CA GLY A 81 -17.37 11.70 -35.35
C GLY A 81 -17.69 13.11 -35.85
N ASN A 82 -17.53 14.19 -35.06
CA ASN A 82 -18.04 15.49 -35.56
C ASN A 82 -17.56 16.82 -34.95
N GLU A 83 -16.60 16.92 -34.02
CA GLU A 83 -16.19 18.24 -33.51
C GLU A 83 -14.68 18.36 -33.30
N GLU A 84 -14.12 19.50 -33.71
CA GLU A 84 -12.74 19.94 -33.48
C GLU A 84 -12.47 20.17 -31.99
N LEU A 85 -12.36 19.08 -31.23
CA LEU A 85 -11.89 19.14 -29.86
C LEU A 85 -10.37 19.08 -29.84
N ARG A 86 -9.73 20.23 -29.57
CA ARG A 86 -8.33 20.26 -29.13
C ARG A 86 -8.20 19.35 -27.89
N PRO A 87 -7.45 18.24 -27.95
CA PRO A 87 -7.30 17.37 -26.80
C PRO A 87 -6.61 18.16 -25.68
N MET A 88 -7.16 18.08 -24.47
CA MET A 88 -6.55 18.67 -23.28
C MET A 88 -5.11 18.18 -23.14
N SER A 89 -4.19 19.10 -22.87
CA SER A 89 -2.78 18.80 -22.64
C SER A 89 -2.66 17.77 -21.52
N LEU A 90 -1.64 16.90 -21.60
CA LEU A 90 -1.32 15.94 -20.55
C LEU A 90 -1.20 16.65 -19.19
N ALA A 91 -0.60 17.85 -19.18
CA ALA A 91 -0.40 18.66 -17.98
C ALA A 91 -1.74 19.08 -17.36
N ASP A 92 -2.66 19.63 -18.15
CA ASP A 92 -3.97 20.08 -17.68
C ASP A 92 -4.84 18.90 -17.21
N TYR A 93 -4.76 17.75 -17.88
CA TYR A 93 -5.44 16.53 -17.45
C TYR A 93 -4.88 16.04 -16.10
N THR A 94 -3.57 16.07 -15.93
CA THR A 94 -2.95 15.67 -14.66
C THR A 94 -3.33 16.62 -13.52
N VAL A 95 -3.35 17.94 -13.74
CA VAL A 95 -3.67 18.93 -12.70
C VAL A 95 -5.15 18.87 -12.31
N ASN A 96 -6.07 18.90 -13.29
CA ASN A 96 -7.50 19.06 -13.01
C ASN A 96 -8.24 17.75 -12.69
N VAL A 97 -7.71 16.59 -13.12
CA VAL A 97 -8.41 15.29 -12.97
C VAL A 97 -7.67 14.35 -12.03
N VAL A 98 -6.33 14.39 -12.00
CA VAL A 98 -5.52 13.39 -11.28
C VAL A 98 -4.82 13.93 -10.03
N MET A 99 -4.47 15.22 -9.99
CA MET A 99 -3.83 15.88 -8.85
C MET A 99 -4.83 16.49 -7.86
N ASP A 100 -6.13 16.17 -7.97
CA ASP A 100 -7.12 16.56 -6.97
C ASP A 100 -6.70 16.00 -5.60
N GLU A 101 -6.20 16.89 -4.72
CA GLU A 101 -5.66 16.56 -3.40
C GLU A 101 -6.66 15.76 -2.55
N ARG A 102 -7.97 15.91 -2.82
CA ARG A 102 -9.04 15.16 -2.16
C ARG A 102 -9.01 13.65 -2.44
N ARG A 103 -8.39 13.20 -3.54
CA ARG A 103 -8.28 11.77 -3.91
C ARG A 103 -6.96 11.13 -3.48
N GLN A 104 -5.95 11.91 -3.11
CA GLN A 104 -4.68 11.36 -2.67
C GLN A 104 -4.84 10.69 -1.30
N LYS A 105 -4.66 9.37 -1.27
CA LYS A 105 -4.63 8.65 0.01
C LYS A 105 -3.29 8.89 0.69
N PRO A 106 -3.26 9.10 2.02
CA PRO A 106 -2.02 9.30 2.75
C PRO A 106 -1.11 8.07 2.61
N VAL A 107 0.08 8.31 2.06
CA VAL A 107 1.12 7.30 1.77
C VAL A 107 2.17 7.24 2.86
N ALA A 108 2.45 8.38 3.51
CA ALA A 108 3.46 8.49 4.56
C ALA A 108 3.17 7.53 5.73
N PHE A 109 1.94 7.46 6.19
CA PHE A 109 1.57 6.61 7.33
C PHE A 109 1.88 5.10 7.13
N PRO A 110 1.40 4.42 6.07
CA PRO A 110 1.72 3.01 5.88
C PRO A 110 3.22 2.76 5.62
N LEU A 111 3.91 3.65 4.90
CA LEU A 111 5.34 3.49 4.67
C LEU A 111 6.15 3.66 5.96
N CYS A 112 5.90 4.70 6.74
CA CYS A 112 6.58 4.92 8.02
C CYS A 112 6.32 3.76 8.99
N ALA A 113 5.06 3.31 9.12
CA ALA A 113 4.70 2.18 9.96
C ALA A 113 5.43 0.90 9.50
N GLY A 114 5.46 0.64 8.19
CA GLY A 114 6.18 -0.49 7.60
C GLY A 114 7.68 -0.45 7.93
N CYS A 115 8.34 0.68 7.68
CA CYS A 115 9.77 0.86 7.97
C CYS A 115 10.08 0.69 9.46
N THR A 116 9.25 1.23 10.36
CA THR A 116 9.45 1.06 11.80
C THR A 116 9.32 -0.40 12.23
N CYS A 117 8.34 -1.13 11.70
CA CYS A 117 8.16 -2.55 12.00
C CYS A 117 9.30 -3.40 11.45
N ALA A 118 9.81 -3.09 10.25
CA ALA A 118 10.96 -3.79 9.66
C ALA A 118 12.23 -3.57 10.49
N PHE A 119 12.46 -2.34 10.94
CA PHE A 119 13.60 -2.00 11.79
C PHE A 119 13.54 -2.73 13.14
N LEU A 120 12.38 -2.74 13.80
CA LEU A 120 12.16 -3.47 15.04
C LEU A 120 12.35 -4.99 14.86
N SER A 121 11.85 -5.55 13.75
CA SER A 121 12.06 -6.96 13.41
C SER A 121 13.56 -7.28 13.25
N ALA A 122 14.30 -6.46 12.53
CA ALA A 122 15.74 -6.64 12.34
C ALA A 122 16.51 -6.61 13.67
N ILE A 123 16.17 -5.68 14.57
CA ILE A 123 16.77 -5.62 15.92
C ILE A 123 16.45 -6.88 16.71
N LEU A 124 15.20 -7.32 16.74
CA LEU A 124 14.80 -8.50 17.50
C LEU A 124 15.47 -9.77 16.96
N ASN A 125 15.63 -9.88 15.65
CA ASN A 125 16.34 -10.99 15.03
C ASN A 125 17.85 -10.97 15.39
N TYR A 126 18.47 -9.79 15.35
CA TYR A 126 19.87 -9.60 15.76
C TYR A 126 20.09 -9.96 17.24
N VAL A 127 19.18 -9.52 18.11
CA VAL A 127 19.21 -9.83 19.55
C VAL A 127 19.02 -11.33 19.80
N HIS A 128 18.10 -11.98 19.08
CA HIS A 128 17.93 -13.44 19.15
C HIS A 128 19.22 -14.18 18.75
N PHE A 129 19.79 -13.87 17.59
CA PHE A 129 21.03 -14.47 17.11
C PHE A 129 22.21 -14.29 18.08
N ARG A 130 22.26 -13.16 18.79
CA ARG A 130 23.32 -12.87 19.76
C ARG A 130 23.12 -13.56 21.11
N MET A 131 21.88 -13.86 21.50
CA MET A 131 21.57 -14.55 22.78
C MET A 131 21.50 -16.08 22.63
N TRP A 132 21.14 -16.58 21.45
CA TRP A 132 21.09 -18.00 21.11
C TRP A 132 21.73 -18.21 19.72
N PRO A 133 23.07 -18.37 19.65
CA PRO A 133 23.76 -18.76 18.41
C PRO A 133 23.45 -20.21 18.00
#